data_AF-A0AAW2MP38-F1
#
_entry.id   AF-A0AAW2MP38-F1
#
_cell.length_a   1.000
_cell.length_b   1.000
_cell.length_c   1.000
_cell.angle_alpha   90.00
_cell.angle_beta   90.00
_cell.angle_gamma   90.00
#
_symmetry.space_group_name_H-M   'P 1'
#
loop_
_entity.id
_entity.type
_entity.pdbx_description
1 polymer ?
#
loop_
_entity_poly.entity_id
_entity_poly.type
_entity_poly.pdbx_seq_one_letter_code
_entity_poly.pdbx_strand_id
1 'polypeptide(L)'
;MHRSRPFLFPQAQSTVLPDPSPFFAPQLLSTPLPTNSFFQNFVLKSGDQPEYFHPYLVKSSQSALTLCFPSLFKNPAFIYQIFISDLIISTLDNPNPNANHVMSSFTELSVTLDFPSSSLRFFLVRGSPFLTCNVMRNVALSISTIHAILELSPNSSCTKYTIKLNNNQTWLLYASSPISLSHDINTITSTVFSGVVRIAALPDAGPKFEAVLDRFSSCYPVSGDAVFTKPFSLEYIWDKRGWGDLLMLAHPLHLKLLSDSDCSVSVLEDFKYNSIDGELVGVVGDSWVLKSDPVSVTWHSIRGIEEDSYSEIIKALIKDVEALDASAISTSSSYFYAKLIARAARLALIAEEVGYLDVIPAIRKFLKDTIQPWLEGTFGSNGFLYDGKWGGIVTKQGAMDSGADFGFGVYNDHHYHLGYFVYGIAVLAKIDAAWGRKYRPQAYALMADYMNLSRRANSNYARLRNFDFWKLHSWAGGLTEFADGRNQESTSEAVNAYYSAALMGLAYGIATSFPSDQLYQLSKSRQQKLGGM
;
A
#
# COMPACT_ATOMS: atom_id res chain seq x y z
N MET A 1 8.53 35.09 -0.21
CA MET A 1 9.57 34.76 0.80
C MET A 1 8.96 33.81 1.83
N HIS A 2 9.05 32.49 1.61
CA HIS A 2 8.65 31.51 2.61
C HIS A 2 9.81 31.30 3.58
N ARG A 3 9.67 31.79 4.82
CA ARG A 3 10.57 31.42 5.92
C ARG A 3 10.44 29.91 6.13
N SER A 4 11.46 29.15 5.75
CA SER A 4 11.63 27.77 6.21
C SER A 4 11.64 27.80 7.72
N ARG A 5 10.58 27.30 8.36
CA ARG A 5 10.70 26.93 9.77
C ARG A 5 11.79 25.85 9.82
N PRO A 6 12.76 25.93 10.76
CA PRO A 6 13.67 24.82 10.96
C PRO A 6 12.84 23.55 11.18
N PHE A 7 13.16 22.52 10.41
CA PHE A 7 12.50 21.23 10.49
C PHE A 7 12.63 20.67 11.92
N LEU A 8 11.58 20.04 12.45
CA LEU A 8 11.37 19.88 13.89
C LEU A 8 12.27 18.83 14.57
N PHE A 9 12.53 17.72 13.89
CA PHE A 9 13.44 16.68 14.37
C PHE A 9 14.84 16.86 13.75
N PRO A 10 15.92 16.53 14.46
CA PRO A 10 17.27 16.59 13.89
C PRO A 10 17.38 15.72 12.63
N GLN A 11 18.22 16.13 11.68
CA GLN A 11 18.50 15.34 10.47
C GLN A 11 19.19 14.02 10.85
N ALA A 12 18.77 12.93 10.23
CA ALA A 12 19.40 11.63 10.35
C ALA A 12 20.66 11.57 9.47
N GLN A 13 21.71 10.96 10.00
CA GLN A 13 22.85 10.47 9.23
C GLN A 13 22.78 8.94 9.28
N SER A 14 21.95 8.36 8.42
CA SER A 14 21.74 6.91 8.44
C SER A 14 22.87 6.17 7.74
N THR A 15 23.37 5.10 8.38
CA THR A 15 24.34 4.17 7.81
C THR A 15 23.69 2.95 7.16
N VAL A 16 22.36 2.79 7.29
CA VAL A 16 21.62 1.61 6.83
C VAL A 16 20.62 1.92 5.71
N LEU A 17 20.15 3.17 5.61
CA LEU A 17 19.27 3.57 4.53
C LEU A 17 20.06 3.73 3.21
N PRO A 18 19.71 2.97 2.16
CA PRO A 18 20.32 3.15 0.86
C PRO A 18 19.88 4.49 0.26
N ASP A 19 20.70 5.04 -0.64
CA ASP A 19 20.22 6.10 -1.52
C ASP A 19 19.12 5.55 -2.45
N PRO A 20 18.12 6.37 -2.82
CA PRO A 20 17.11 5.96 -3.79
C PRO A 20 17.75 5.41 -5.07
N SER A 21 17.27 4.23 -5.49
CA SER A 21 17.91 3.47 -6.56
C SER A 21 17.77 4.15 -7.93
N PRO A 22 18.69 3.90 -8.87
CA PRO A 22 18.59 4.41 -10.24
C PRO A 22 17.45 3.76 -11.06
N PHE A 23 16.69 2.83 -10.47
CA PHE A 23 15.45 2.34 -11.08
C PHE A 23 14.40 3.44 -11.17
N PHE A 24 14.40 4.43 -10.27
CA PHE A 24 13.57 5.62 -10.45
C PHE A 24 14.12 6.48 -11.58
N ALA A 25 13.27 6.87 -12.53
CA ALA A 25 13.66 7.87 -13.52
C ALA A 25 14.08 9.19 -12.83
N PRO A 26 15.01 9.97 -13.41
CA PRO A 26 15.58 11.15 -12.75
C PRO A 26 14.57 12.17 -12.23
N GLN A 27 13.45 12.35 -12.94
CA GLN A 27 12.37 13.26 -12.56
C GLN A 27 11.58 12.78 -11.33
N LEU A 28 11.68 11.51 -10.95
CA LEU A 28 11.03 10.93 -9.78
C LEU A 28 11.93 10.95 -8.54
N LEU A 29 13.23 11.20 -8.69
CA LEU A 29 14.22 11.23 -7.60
C LEU A 29 14.14 12.53 -6.78
N SER A 30 12.94 12.92 -6.37
CA SER A 30 12.70 14.02 -5.44
C SER A 30 12.02 13.50 -4.19
N THR A 31 12.56 13.83 -3.03
CA THR A 31 11.90 13.51 -1.76
C THR A 31 10.62 14.31 -1.58
N PRO A 32 9.59 13.71 -0.95
CA PRO A 32 9.58 12.41 -0.29
C PRO A 32 9.22 11.26 -1.25
N LEU A 33 9.83 10.10 -1.03
CA LEU A 33 9.61 8.89 -1.83
C LEU A 33 8.76 7.87 -1.06
N PRO A 34 7.93 7.07 -1.76
CA PRO A 34 7.23 5.96 -1.14
C PRO A 34 8.20 4.88 -0.63
N THR A 35 7.84 4.27 0.48
CA THR A 35 8.66 3.24 1.16
C THR A 35 7.91 1.93 1.41
N ASN A 36 6.58 1.97 1.57
CA ASN A 36 5.74 0.80 1.89
C ASN A 36 4.71 0.54 0.77
N SER A 37 5.10 0.76 -0.48
CA SER A 37 4.20 0.67 -1.64
C SER A 37 4.18 -0.72 -2.29
N PHE A 38 3.10 -1.03 -3.01
CA PHE A 38 2.89 -2.33 -3.68
C PHE A 38 3.88 -2.66 -4.80
N PHE A 39 4.77 -1.73 -5.16
CA PHE A 39 5.76 -1.90 -6.22
C PHE A 39 7.19 -1.85 -5.71
N GLN A 40 7.38 -1.81 -4.39
CA GLN A 40 8.65 -1.50 -3.76
C GLN A 40 9.79 -2.43 -4.23
N ASN A 41 9.51 -3.70 -4.53
CA ASN A 41 10.52 -4.62 -5.07
C ASN A 41 11.13 -4.15 -6.39
N PHE A 42 10.39 -3.44 -7.26
CA PHE A 42 10.94 -2.96 -8.53
C PHE A 42 12.02 -1.88 -8.37
N VAL A 43 12.17 -1.31 -7.18
CA VAL A 43 13.16 -0.24 -6.93
C VAL A 43 14.15 -0.60 -5.81
N LEU A 44 14.09 -1.82 -5.28
CA LEU A 44 15.01 -2.30 -4.26
C LEU A 44 15.98 -3.33 -4.83
N LYS A 45 17.21 -3.35 -4.31
CA LYS A 45 18.26 -4.31 -4.67
C LYS A 45 18.41 -4.49 -6.19
N SER A 46 18.06 -5.66 -6.73
CA SER A 46 18.16 -5.99 -8.15
C SER A 46 16.90 -5.64 -8.94
N GLY A 47 15.82 -5.19 -8.29
CA GLY A 47 14.57 -4.83 -8.94
C GLY A 47 13.78 -6.03 -9.48
N ASP A 48 14.16 -7.25 -9.11
CA ASP A 48 13.78 -8.50 -9.78
C ASP A 48 12.96 -9.45 -8.90
N GLN A 49 12.43 -8.98 -7.78
CA GLN A 49 11.43 -9.74 -7.02
C GLN A 49 10.03 -9.49 -7.58
N PRO A 50 9.16 -10.51 -7.54
CA PRO A 50 7.81 -10.38 -8.06
C PRO A 50 7.00 -9.39 -7.21
N GLU A 51 6.09 -8.70 -7.88
CA GLU A 51 5.05 -7.90 -7.26
C GLU A 51 3.69 -8.35 -7.75
N TYR A 52 2.70 -8.19 -6.88
CA TYR A 52 1.38 -8.68 -7.18
C TYR A 52 0.50 -7.63 -7.85
N PHE A 53 0.23 -7.80 -9.14
CA PHE A 53 -0.67 -6.96 -9.93
C PHE A 53 -1.84 -7.82 -10.40
N HIS A 54 -2.82 -7.96 -9.52
CA HIS A 54 -4.03 -8.77 -9.73
C HIS A 54 -4.57 -8.68 -11.16
N PRO A 55 -4.74 -9.84 -11.84
CA PRO A 55 -4.67 -11.21 -11.30
C PRO A 55 -3.26 -11.85 -11.34
N TYR A 56 -2.23 -11.13 -11.80
CA TYR A 56 -0.91 -11.66 -12.11
C TYR A 56 0.13 -11.38 -11.02
N LEU A 57 1.11 -12.28 -10.88
CA LEU A 57 2.41 -11.89 -10.33
C LEU A 57 3.30 -11.41 -11.49
N VAL A 58 3.97 -10.29 -11.28
CA VAL A 58 4.80 -9.62 -12.29
C VAL A 58 6.20 -9.49 -11.75
N LYS A 59 7.19 -9.98 -12.49
CA LYS A 59 8.61 -9.88 -12.12
C LYS A 59 9.39 -9.21 -13.23
N SER A 60 10.15 -8.18 -12.89
CA SER A 60 11.12 -7.61 -13.82
C SER A 60 12.37 -8.49 -13.88
N SER A 61 12.99 -8.54 -15.04
CA SER A 61 14.32 -9.08 -15.24
C SER A 61 15.07 -8.19 -16.22
N GLN A 62 16.35 -8.46 -16.45
CA GLN A 62 17.13 -7.66 -17.40
C GLN A 62 16.47 -7.69 -18.78
N SER A 63 16.09 -6.51 -19.27
CA SER A 63 15.45 -6.29 -20.57
C SER A 63 14.11 -7.02 -20.83
N ALA A 64 13.50 -7.63 -19.82
CA ALA A 64 12.29 -8.43 -19.98
C ALA A 64 11.34 -8.29 -18.79
N LEU A 65 10.05 -8.57 -19.05
CA LEU A 65 9.03 -8.65 -18.01
C LEU A 65 8.41 -10.05 -18.00
N THR A 66 8.42 -10.69 -16.83
CA THR A 66 7.83 -12.00 -16.63
C THR A 66 6.44 -11.86 -16.00
N LEU A 67 5.48 -12.59 -16.55
CA LEU A 67 4.10 -12.69 -16.10
C LEU A 67 3.82 -14.11 -15.61
N CYS A 68 3.13 -14.19 -14.47
CA CYS A 68 2.65 -15.43 -13.88
C CYS A 68 1.14 -15.30 -13.63
N PHE A 69 0.37 -16.30 -14.05
CA PHE A 69 -1.01 -16.48 -13.59
C PHE A 69 -1.03 -17.58 -12.53
N PRO A 70 -0.91 -17.22 -11.23
CA PRO A 70 -0.52 -18.18 -10.21
C PRO A 70 -1.66 -19.13 -9.83
N SER A 71 -1.32 -20.41 -9.71
CA SER A 71 -2.15 -21.39 -8.99
C SER A 71 -2.08 -21.16 -7.48
N LEU A 72 -3.18 -21.40 -6.78
CA LEU A 72 -3.25 -21.33 -5.32
C LEU A 72 -2.95 -22.70 -4.71
N PHE A 73 -1.93 -22.76 -3.86
CA PHE A 73 -1.68 -23.88 -2.97
C PHE A 73 -2.29 -23.59 -1.60
N LYS A 74 -2.98 -24.56 -1.00
CA LYS A 74 -3.70 -24.39 0.27
C LYS A 74 -3.47 -25.58 1.18
N ASN A 75 -3.17 -25.31 2.44
CA ASN A 75 -3.24 -26.28 3.53
C ASN A 75 -3.83 -25.59 4.79
N PRO A 76 -4.06 -26.32 5.89
CA PRO A 76 -4.65 -25.72 7.10
C PRO A 76 -3.82 -24.59 7.75
N ALA A 77 -2.51 -24.51 7.49
CA ALA A 77 -1.62 -23.52 8.09
C ALA A 77 -1.39 -22.29 7.20
N PHE A 78 -1.41 -22.44 5.87
CA PHE A 78 -1.15 -21.35 4.94
C PHE A 78 -1.80 -21.54 3.57
N ILE A 79 -2.02 -20.41 2.91
CA ILE A 79 -2.34 -20.30 1.49
C ILE A 79 -1.15 -19.62 0.82
N TYR A 80 -0.73 -20.15 -0.32
CA TYR A 80 0.45 -19.67 -1.04
C TYR A 80 0.19 -19.57 -2.53
N GLN A 81 0.82 -18.59 -3.20
CA GLN A 81 0.83 -18.46 -4.65
C GLN A 81 2.25 -18.74 -5.15
N ILE A 82 2.37 -19.72 -6.04
CA ILE A 82 3.67 -20.09 -6.59
C ILE A 82 3.96 -19.19 -7.79
N PHE A 83 5.09 -18.48 -7.74
CA PHE A 83 5.57 -17.75 -8.90
C PHE A 83 6.17 -18.73 -9.92
N ILE A 84 5.60 -18.75 -11.12
CA ILE A 84 6.09 -19.52 -12.28
C ILE A 84 6.20 -18.56 -13.46
N SER A 85 7.31 -18.63 -14.20
CA SER A 85 7.53 -17.81 -15.40
C SER A 85 6.64 -18.29 -16.56
N ASP A 86 5.33 -18.07 -16.48
CA ASP A 86 4.37 -18.51 -17.48
C ASP A 86 4.61 -17.84 -18.83
N LEU A 87 4.88 -16.53 -18.86
CA LEU A 87 5.27 -15.79 -20.06
C LEU A 87 6.39 -14.79 -19.73
N ILE A 88 7.43 -14.72 -20.55
CA ILE A 88 8.54 -13.75 -20.46
C ILE A 88 8.54 -12.93 -21.74
N ILE A 89 8.31 -11.62 -21.62
CA ILE A 89 8.15 -10.71 -22.75
C ILE A 89 9.42 -9.87 -22.90
N SER A 90 10.03 -9.95 -24.09
CA SER A 90 11.25 -9.26 -24.45
C SER A 90 11.25 -8.94 -25.96
N THR A 91 12.40 -8.52 -26.49
CA THR A 91 12.61 -8.29 -27.92
C THR A 91 13.77 -9.12 -28.45
N LEU A 92 13.67 -9.55 -29.71
CA LEU A 92 14.79 -10.14 -30.43
C LEU A 92 15.88 -9.10 -30.69
N ASP A 93 17.12 -9.58 -30.83
CA ASP A 93 18.30 -8.78 -31.18
C ASP A 93 18.50 -7.52 -30.31
N ASN A 94 18.15 -7.60 -29.02
CA ASN A 94 18.30 -6.48 -28.10
C ASN A 94 19.78 -6.03 -28.03
N PRO A 95 20.10 -4.75 -28.32
CA PRO A 95 21.47 -4.26 -28.32
C PRO A 95 22.12 -4.23 -26.92
N ASN A 96 21.33 -4.29 -25.85
CA ASN A 96 21.82 -4.35 -24.47
C ASN A 96 20.89 -5.25 -23.63
N PRO A 97 21.03 -6.59 -23.71
CA PRO A 97 20.15 -7.53 -23.03
C PRO A 97 20.26 -7.47 -21.51
N ASN A 98 21.36 -6.95 -20.96
CA ASN A 98 21.61 -6.85 -19.52
C ASN A 98 21.08 -5.53 -18.91
N ALA A 99 20.40 -4.68 -19.69
CA ALA A 99 19.87 -3.43 -19.17
C ALA A 99 18.72 -3.67 -18.17
N ASN A 100 18.74 -2.92 -17.08
CA ASN A 100 17.65 -2.91 -16.11
C ASN A 100 16.45 -2.12 -16.63
N HIS A 101 15.28 -2.35 -16.01
CA HIS A 101 14.13 -1.48 -16.20
C HIS A 101 14.33 -0.11 -15.57
N VAL A 102 13.49 0.84 -15.96
CA VAL A 102 13.36 2.16 -15.35
C VAL A 102 11.89 2.39 -15.04
N MET A 103 11.56 2.70 -13.79
CA MET A 103 10.24 3.16 -13.41
C MET A 103 10.09 4.63 -13.79
N SER A 104 9.29 4.92 -14.81
CA SER A 104 9.14 6.27 -15.38
C SER A 104 7.98 7.06 -14.79
N SER A 105 7.02 6.39 -14.15
CA SER A 105 5.92 7.00 -13.40
C SER A 105 5.34 6.02 -12.39
N PHE A 106 4.79 6.54 -11.29
CA PHE A 106 3.90 5.79 -10.40
C PHE A 106 2.76 6.68 -9.91
N THR A 107 1.65 6.06 -9.54
CA THR A 107 0.47 6.67 -8.92
C THR A 107 -0.02 5.76 -7.78
N GLU A 108 -1.14 6.08 -7.14
CA GLU A 108 -1.68 5.22 -6.09
C GLU A 108 -2.12 3.85 -6.59
N LEU A 109 -2.47 3.72 -7.87
CA LEU A 109 -3.00 2.48 -8.46
C LEU A 109 -2.13 1.90 -9.59
N SER A 110 -1.04 2.57 -9.99
CA SER A 110 -0.23 2.12 -11.12
C SER A 110 1.26 2.40 -11.03
N VAL A 111 2.02 1.64 -11.83
CA VAL A 111 3.43 1.88 -12.16
C VAL A 111 3.63 1.73 -13.67
N THR A 112 4.50 2.56 -14.24
CA THR A 112 4.98 2.39 -15.61
C THR A 112 6.44 1.95 -15.58
N LEU A 113 6.73 0.78 -16.16
CA LEU A 113 8.08 0.26 -16.30
C LEU A 113 8.54 0.38 -17.76
N ASP A 114 9.64 1.08 -17.98
CA ASP A 114 10.30 1.20 -19.26
C ASP A 114 11.49 0.26 -19.32
N PHE A 115 11.67 -0.40 -20.46
CA PHE A 115 12.83 -1.20 -20.81
C PHE A 115 13.47 -0.55 -22.04
N PRO A 116 14.33 0.47 -21.85
CA PRO A 116 14.82 1.29 -22.96
C PRO A 116 15.60 0.50 -24.01
N SER A 117 16.38 -0.52 -23.58
CA SER A 117 17.13 -1.41 -24.48
C SER A 117 16.20 -2.22 -25.40
N SER A 118 15.07 -2.68 -24.86
CA SER A 118 14.04 -3.45 -25.57
C SER A 118 13.00 -2.56 -26.28
N SER A 119 13.03 -1.24 -26.13
CA SER A 119 11.97 -0.34 -26.61
C SER A 119 10.55 -0.72 -26.12
N LEU A 120 10.43 -1.35 -24.94
CA LEU A 120 9.16 -1.76 -24.36
C LEU A 120 8.78 -0.83 -23.20
N ARG A 121 7.48 -0.54 -23.07
CA ARG A 121 6.89 0.16 -21.94
C ARG A 121 5.69 -0.62 -21.43
N PHE A 122 5.66 -0.97 -20.16
CA PHE A 122 4.55 -1.69 -19.54
C PHE A 122 3.77 -0.76 -18.62
N PHE A 123 2.44 -0.72 -18.83
CA PHE A 123 1.51 -0.03 -17.94
C PHE A 123 0.95 -1.05 -16.95
N LEU A 124 1.50 -1.06 -15.73
CA LEU A 124 1.07 -1.96 -14.67
C LEU A 124 0.03 -1.24 -13.80
N VAL A 125 -1.25 -1.48 -14.08
CA VAL A 125 -2.37 -0.88 -13.34
C VAL A 125 -3.06 -1.97 -12.53
N ARG A 126 -3.23 -1.73 -11.22
CA ARG A 126 -3.84 -2.68 -10.29
C ARG A 126 -5.29 -2.98 -10.71
N GLY A 127 -5.62 -4.26 -10.78
CA GLY A 127 -6.93 -4.74 -11.19
C GLY A 127 -7.13 -4.83 -12.71
N SER A 128 -6.15 -4.49 -13.54
CA SER A 128 -6.29 -4.72 -14.99
C SER A 128 -6.28 -6.23 -15.28
N PRO A 129 -7.30 -6.79 -15.96
CA PRO A 129 -7.27 -8.19 -16.39
C PRO A 129 -6.25 -8.45 -17.50
N PHE A 130 -5.70 -7.38 -18.10
CA PHE A 130 -4.69 -7.45 -19.15
C PHE A 130 -3.36 -6.87 -18.67
N LEU A 131 -2.25 -7.54 -18.99
CA LEU A 131 -0.96 -6.86 -19.10
C LEU A 131 -0.97 -6.02 -20.37
N THR A 132 -0.58 -4.75 -20.28
CA THR A 132 -0.49 -3.85 -21.44
C THR A 132 0.96 -3.43 -21.68
N CYS A 133 1.47 -3.73 -22.88
CA CYS A 133 2.79 -3.36 -23.36
C CYS A 133 2.69 -2.42 -24.57
N ASN A 134 3.40 -1.30 -24.53
CA ASN A 134 3.58 -0.39 -25.65
C ASN A 134 4.98 -0.59 -26.24
N VAL A 135 5.03 -1.04 -27.49
CA VAL A 135 6.23 -1.28 -28.27
C VAL A 135 6.59 0.02 -29.00
N MET A 136 7.52 0.77 -28.41
CA MET A 136 7.78 2.18 -28.74
C MET A 136 8.48 2.40 -30.08
N ARG A 137 9.12 1.37 -30.63
CA ARG A 137 9.86 1.39 -31.90
C ARG A 137 9.61 0.09 -32.65
N ASN A 138 9.90 0.07 -33.95
CA ASN A 138 9.82 -1.15 -34.75
C ASN A 138 10.88 -2.16 -34.29
N VAL A 139 10.45 -3.15 -33.52
CA VAL A 139 11.28 -4.25 -33.00
C VAL A 139 10.52 -5.55 -33.12
N ALA A 140 11.22 -6.67 -33.23
CA ALA A 140 10.61 -7.99 -33.18
C ALA A 140 10.45 -8.42 -31.72
N LEU A 141 9.26 -8.87 -31.34
CA LEU A 141 8.94 -9.35 -29.99
C LEU A 141 9.38 -10.81 -29.83
N SER A 142 9.75 -11.16 -28.61
CA SER A 142 9.98 -12.52 -28.16
C SER A 142 9.19 -12.76 -26.89
N ILE A 143 8.29 -13.75 -26.91
CA ILE A 143 7.52 -14.20 -25.76
C ILE A 143 7.91 -15.66 -25.50
N SER A 144 8.76 -15.89 -24.50
CA SER A 144 9.17 -17.23 -24.12
C SER A 144 8.40 -17.73 -22.90
N THR A 145 8.35 -19.03 -22.74
CA THR A 145 7.67 -19.71 -21.62
C THR A 145 8.48 -20.92 -21.18
N ILE A 146 8.31 -21.35 -19.93
CA ILE A 146 8.85 -22.64 -19.48
C ILE A 146 7.99 -23.83 -19.91
N HIS A 147 6.79 -23.54 -20.42
CA HIS A 147 5.79 -24.52 -20.86
C HIS A 147 5.94 -24.81 -22.35
N ALA A 148 5.43 -25.94 -22.82
CA ALA A 148 5.34 -26.20 -24.26
C ALA A 148 4.12 -25.48 -24.85
N ILE A 149 4.32 -24.79 -25.97
CA ILE A 149 3.26 -24.15 -26.75
C ILE A 149 2.61 -25.23 -27.61
N LEU A 150 1.35 -25.55 -27.30
CA LEU A 150 0.57 -26.57 -28.00
C LEU A 150 -0.17 -26.00 -29.21
N GLU A 151 -0.59 -24.74 -29.11
CA GLU A 151 -1.37 -24.08 -30.16
C GLU A 151 -1.10 -22.56 -30.14
N LEU A 152 -0.94 -21.99 -31.34
CA LEU A 152 -0.91 -20.55 -31.59
C LEU A 152 -1.86 -20.24 -32.75
N SER A 153 -3.07 -19.77 -32.43
CA SER A 153 -4.15 -19.60 -33.41
C SER A 153 -4.49 -18.12 -33.62
N PRO A 154 -4.24 -17.54 -34.82
CA PRO A 154 -4.62 -16.17 -35.14
C PRO A 154 -6.12 -16.04 -35.44
N ASN A 155 -6.68 -14.85 -35.23
CA ASN A 155 -7.90 -14.44 -35.90
C ASN A 155 -7.62 -14.02 -37.37
N SER A 156 -8.68 -13.78 -38.15
CA SER A 156 -8.55 -13.45 -39.58
C SER A 156 -7.76 -12.17 -39.88
N SER A 157 -7.69 -11.22 -38.94
CA SER A 157 -6.95 -9.96 -39.08
C SER A 157 -5.53 -10.00 -38.48
N CYS A 158 -5.10 -11.12 -37.91
CA CYS A 158 -3.83 -11.25 -37.17
C CYS A 158 -3.65 -10.16 -36.08
N THR A 159 -4.74 -9.73 -35.47
CA THR A 159 -4.75 -8.77 -34.34
C THR A 159 -5.11 -9.44 -33.02
N LYS A 160 -5.50 -10.72 -33.05
CA LYS A 160 -5.74 -11.55 -31.88
C LYS A 160 -5.08 -12.91 -32.10
N TYR A 161 -4.46 -13.45 -31.06
CA TYR A 161 -3.93 -14.80 -31.02
C TYR A 161 -4.37 -15.52 -29.74
N THR A 162 -4.78 -16.77 -29.89
CA THR A 162 -5.01 -17.70 -28.78
C THR A 162 -3.80 -18.61 -28.62
N ILE A 163 -3.23 -18.63 -27.42
CA ILE A 163 -2.02 -19.39 -27.06
C ILE A 163 -2.43 -20.45 -26.05
N LYS A 164 -2.27 -21.74 -26.39
CA LYS A 164 -2.51 -22.85 -25.45
C LYS A 164 -1.20 -23.47 -25.03
N LEU A 165 -1.02 -23.61 -23.72
CA LEU A 165 0.17 -24.18 -23.11
C LEU A 165 -0.11 -25.57 -22.55
N ASN A 166 0.94 -26.39 -22.40
CA ASN A 166 0.83 -27.76 -21.86
C ASN A 166 0.53 -27.85 -20.35
N ASN A 167 0.47 -26.72 -19.65
CA ASN A 167 0.03 -26.61 -18.27
C ASN A 167 -1.49 -26.34 -18.14
N ASN A 168 -2.26 -26.48 -19.23
CA ASN A 168 -3.69 -26.19 -19.36
C ASN A 168 -4.07 -24.70 -19.28
N GLN A 169 -3.11 -23.77 -19.23
CA GLN A 169 -3.42 -22.35 -19.34
C GLN A 169 -3.67 -21.97 -20.81
N THR A 170 -4.67 -21.11 -21.02
CA THR A 170 -4.92 -20.43 -22.30
C THR A 170 -4.70 -18.95 -22.12
N TRP A 171 -3.95 -18.34 -23.03
CA TRP A 171 -3.66 -16.91 -23.04
C TRP A 171 -4.16 -16.28 -24.33
N LEU A 172 -4.66 -15.05 -24.23
CA LEU A 172 -5.12 -14.25 -25.35
C LEU A 172 -4.18 -13.06 -25.54
N LEU A 173 -3.64 -12.90 -26.73
CA LEU A 173 -2.82 -11.77 -27.14
C LEU A 173 -3.61 -10.91 -28.12
N TYR A 174 -3.72 -9.62 -27.84
CA TYR A 174 -4.35 -8.62 -28.69
C TYR A 174 -3.30 -7.59 -29.13
N ALA A 175 -3.27 -7.26 -30.41
CA ALA A 175 -2.36 -6.28 -30.99
C ALA A 175 -3.15 -5.13 -31.64
N SER A 176 -2.64 -3.90 -31.52
CA SER A 176 -3.27 -2.69 -32.07
C SER A 176 -3.30 -2.64 -33.60
N SER A 177 -2.46 -3.44 -34.26
CA SER A 177 -2.41 -3.62 -35.71
C SER A 177 -1.99 -5.06 -36.01
N PRO A 178 -2.18 -5.56 -37.25
CA PRO A 178 -1.78 -6.91 -37.60
C PRO A 178 -0.32 -7.19 -37.23
N ILE A 179 -0.08 -8.31 -36.56
CA ILE A 179 1.25 -8.79 -36.16
C ILE A 179 1.39 -10.24 -36.60
N SER A 180 2.46 -10.58 -37.30
CA SER A 180 2.71 -11.98 -37.70
C SER A 180 3.50 -12.66 -36.60
N LEU A 181 2.88 -13.63 -35.93
CA LEU A 181 3.53 -14.46 -34.91
C LEU A 181 3.81 -15.86 -35.43
N SER A 182 4.98 -16.38 -35.08
CA SER A 182 5.39 -17.77 -35.25
C SER A 182 5.86 -18.32 -33.92
N HIS A 183 5.86 -19.65 -33.76
CA HIS A 183 6.38 -20.27 -32.54
C HIS A 183 7.24 -21.49 -32.82
N ASP A 184 8.11 -21.80 -31.87
CA ASP A 184 8.74 -23.10 -31.71
C ASP A 184 8.11 -23.85 -30.50
N ILE A 185 8.88 -24.70 -29.82
CA ILE A 185 8.38 -25.45 -28.67
C ILE A 185 7.98 -24.53 -27.50
N ASN A 186 8.72 -23.45 -27.24
CA ASN A 186 8.57 -22.67 -26.01
C ASN A 186 8.76 -21.15 -26.20
N THR A 187 8.91 -20.69 -27.44
CA THR A 187 9.12 -19.28 -27.78
C THR A 187 8.20 -18.88 -28.93
N ILE A 188 7.50 -17.76 -28.75
CA ILE A 188 6.76 -17.06 -29.79
C ILE A 188 7.58 -15.86 -30.23
N THR A 189 7.78 -15.71 -31.54
CA THR A 189 8.48 -14.58 -32.14
C THR A 189 7.56 -13.82 -33.09
N SER A 190 7.76 -12.52 -33.19
CA SER A 190 7.04 -11.67 -34.14
C SER A 190 7.92 -11.17 -35.26
N THR A 191 7.31 -10.78 -36.39
CA THR A 191 7.91 -9.77 -37.28
C THR A 191 8.08 -8.44 -36.54
N VAL A 192 8.81 -7.49 -37.13
CA VAL A 192 8.89 -6.14 -36.55
C VAL A 192 7.51 -5.54 -36.32
N PHE A 193 7.32 -4.96 -35.14
CA PHE A 193 6.06 -4.39 -34.71
C PHE A 193 6.32 -3.11 -33.93
N SER A 194 5.40 -2.15 -34.04
CA SER A 194 5.29 -1.00 -33.14
C SER A 194 3.81 -0.71 -32.92
N GLY A 195 3.44 -0.46 -31.68
CA GLY A 195 2.06 -0.37 -31.25
C GLY A 195 1.84 -1.00 -29.89
N VAL A 196 0.59 -1.30 -29.57
CA VAL A 196 0.19 -1.84 -28.27
C VAL A 196 -0.08 -3.33 -28.39
N VAL A 197 0.46 -4.10 -27.46
CA VAL A 197 0.15 -5.51 -27.24
C VAL A 197 -0.47 -5.67 -25.86
N ARG A 198 -1.60 -6.37 -25.78
CA ARG A 198 -2.27 -6.71 -24.51
C ARG A 198 -2.38 -8.21 -24.37
N ILE A 199 -2.06 -8.73 -23.19
CA ILE A 199 -2.06 -10.17 -22.91
C ILE A 199 -2.96 -10.42 -21.70
N ALA A 200 -3.85 -11.40 -21.80
CA ALA A 200 -4.69 -11.85 -20.69
C ALA A 200 -4.70 -13.37 -20.57
N ALA A 201 -4.61 -13.90 -19.35
CA ALA A 201 -4.92 -15.29 -19.06
C ALA A 201 -6.44 -15.48 -19.09
N LEU A 202 -6.88 -16.58 -19.67
CA LEU A 202 -8.27 -17.00 -19.67
C LEU A 202 -8.51 -17.88 -18.41
N PRO A 203 -9.29 -17.42 -17.42
CA PRO A 203 -9.43 -18.13 -16.15
C PRO A 203 -10.31 -19.39 -16.26
N ASP A 204 -11.17 -19.45 -17.29
CA ASP A 204 -11.98 -20.61 -17.66
C ASP A 204 -12.01 -20.70 -19.19
N ALA A 205 -11.75 -21.90 -19.74
CA ALA A 205 -11.78 -22.18 -21.18
C ALA A 205 -13.16 -22.04 -21.84
N GLY A 206 -14.21 -21.72 -21.07
CA GLY A 206 -15.54 -21.42 -21.57
C GLY A 206 -15.60 -20.18 -22.49
N PRO A 207 -16.41 -20.20 -23.57
CA PRO A 207 -16.45 -19.14 -24.58
C PRO A 207 -16.94 -17.78 -24.03
N LYS A 208 -17.63 -17.78 -22.89
CA LYS A 208 -18.15 -16.55 -22.26
C LYS A 208 -17.04 -15.62 -21.78
N PHE A 209 -15.97 -16.17 -21.20
CA PHE A 209 -14.86 -15.37 -20.68
C PHE A 209 -14.04 -14.75 -21.80
N GLU A 210 -13.78 -15.53 -22.85
CA GLU A 210 -13.11 -15.04 -24.05
C GLU A 210 -13.92 -13.93 -24.72
N ALA A 211 -15.24 -14.08 -24.84
CA ALA A 211 -16.10 -13.03 -25.39
C ALA A 211 -16.06 -11.72 -24.58
N VAL A 212 -15.98 -11.80 -23.25
CA VAL A 212 -15.79 -10.62 -22.39
C VAL A 212 -14.43 -9.97 -22.64
N LEU A 213 -13.35 -10.75 -22.62
CA LEU A 213 -12.00 -10.22 -22.87
C LEU A 213 -11.88 -9.60 -24.27
N ASP A 214 -12.47 -10.24 -25.29
CA ASP A 214 -12.52 -9.72 -26.65
C ASP A 214 -13.21 -8.35 -26.72
N ARG A 215 -14.38 -8.24 -26.07
CA ARG A 215 -15.16 -7.00 -26.03
C ARG A 215 -14.38 -5.83 -25.43
N PHE A 216 -13.59 -6.07 -24.38
CA PHE A 216 -12.86 -5.03 -23.64
C PHE A 216 -11.36 -4.95 -23.98
N SER A 217 -10.92 -5.67 -25.01
CA SER A 217 -9.52 -5.74 -25.44
C SER A 217 -8.96 -4.42 -25.97
N SER A 218 -9.82 -3.51 -26.46
CA SER A 218 -9.40 -2.27 -27.12
C SER A 218 -9.21 -1.08 -26.17
N CYS A 219 -9.77 -1.10 -24.97
CA CYS A 219 -9.64 -0.02 -23.97
C CYS A 219 -8.76 -0.46 -22.80
N TYR A 220 -7.79 0.35 -22.41
CA TYR A 220 -6.81 0.00 -21.38
C TYR A 220 -6.40 1.19 -20.51
N PRO A 221 -6.14 0.96 -19.21
CA PRO A 221 -5.67 2.01 -18.33
C PRO A 221 -4.15 2.19 -18.50
N VAL A 222 -3.67 3.43 -18.41
CA VAL A 222 -2.23 3.77 -18.39
C VAL A 222 -1.77 4.27 -17.02
N SER A 223 -2.68 4.86 -16.24
CA SER A 223 -2.46 5.20 -14.83
C SER A 223 -3.78 5.17 -14.03
N GLY A 224 -3.69 5.28 -12.70
CA GLY A 224 -4.87 5.36 -11.85
C GLY A 224 -4.64 6.13 -10.55
N ASP A 225 -5.41 7.19 -10.36
CA ASP A 225 -5.39 8.03 -9.17
C ASP A 225 -6.40 7.55 -8.13
N ALA A 226 -6.04 7.68 -6.84
CA ALA A 226 -6.95 7.46 -5.73
C ALA A 226 -7.11 8.73 -4.88
N VAL A 227 -8.33 9.28 -4.85
CA VAL A 227 -8.63 10.59 -4.26
C VAL A 227 -9.76 10.53 -3.23
N PHE A 228 -9.60 11.28 -2.15
CA PHE A 228 -10.67 11.53 -1.17
C PHE A 228 -11.37 12.83 -1.54
N THR A 229 -12.47 12.74 -2.30
CA THR A 229 -13.23 13.91 -2.79
C THR A 229 -14.33 14.33 -1.81
N LYS A 230 -14.91 13.38 -1.08
CA LYS A 230 -15.97 13.60 -0.09
C LYS A 230 -15.67 12.78 1.18
N PRO A 231 -16.20 13.17 2.36
CA PRO A 231 -16.09 12.35 3.56
C PRO A 231 -16.58 10.93 3.31
N PHE A 232 -15.83 9.94 3.78
CA PHE A 232 -16.15 8.52 3.63
C PHE A 232 -16.31 8.04 2.18
N SER A 233 -15.72 8.77 1.22
CA SER A 233 -15.73 8.44 -0.21
C SER A 233 -14.31 8.40 -0.77
N LEU A 234 -13.92 7.26 -1.33
CA LEU A 234 -12.65 7.08 -2.04
C LEU A 234 -12.98 6.87 -3.52
N GLU A 235 -12.44 7.71 -4.39
CA GLU A 235 -12.69 7.63 -5.82
C GLU A 235 -11.43 7.17 -6.56
N TYR A 236 -11.60 6.19 -7.43
CA TYR A 236 -10.59 5.73 -8.39
C TYR A 236 -10.88 6.36 -9.74
N ILE A 237 -9.85 6.99 -10.32
CA ILE A 237 -9.94 7.66 -11.60
C ILE A 237 -8.81 7.12 -12.48
N TRP A 238 -9.16 6.47 -13.59
CA TRP A 238 -8.17 5.93 -14.52
C TRP A 238 -7.94 6.86 -15.70
N ASP A 239 -6.68 7.12 -16.02
CA ASP A 239 -6.33 7.59 -17.36
C ASP A 239 -6.32 6.37 -18.28
N LYS A 240 -7.05 6.45 -19.39
CA LYS A 240 -7.27 5.33 -20.30
C LYS A 240 -7.00 5.70 -21.75
N ARG A 241 -6.65 4.70 -22.55
CA ARG A 241 -6.42 4.83 -23.99
C ARG A 241 -7.17 3.74 -24.74
N GLY A 242 -7.31 3.97 -26.05
CA GLY A 242 -8.05 3.08 -26.94
C GLY A 242 -9.54 3.38 -26.99
N TRP A 243 -10.35 2.39 -27.36
CA TRP A 243 -11.77 2.59 -27.67
C TRP A 243 -12.66 1.64 -26.86
N GLY A 244 -13.84 2.13 -26.46
CA GLY A 244 -14.82 1.38 -25.68
C GLY A 244 -14.72 1.61 -24.17
N ASP A 245 -15.41 0.75 -23.42
CA ASP A 245 -15.47 0.84 -21.96
C ASP A 245 -14.27 0.16 -21.31
N LEU A 246 -13.88 0.63 -20.13
CA LEU A 246 -12.79 0.06 -19.35
C LEU A 246 -13.28 -1.09 -18.46
N LEU A 247 -12.66 -2.26 -18.59
CA LEU A 247 -12.88 -3.40 -17.68
C LEU A 247 -11.74 -3.48 -16.65
N MET A 248 -12.10 -3.47 -15.38
CA MET A 248 -11.20 -3.67 -14.24
C MET A 248 -11.74 -4.79 -13.33
N LEU A 249 -10.87 -5.41 -12.54
CA LEU A 249 -11.20 -6.49 -11.62
C LEU A 249 -11.32 -5.96 -10.19
N ALA A 250 -12.48 -6.12 -9.57
CA ALA A 250 -12.78 -5.67 -8.22
C ALA A 250 -12.51 -6.76 -7.18
N HIS A 251 -11.84 -6.40 -6.08
CA HIS A 251 -11.79 -7.24 -4.88
C HIS A 251 -13.18 -7.34 -4.23
N PRO A 252 -13.45 -8.37 -3.40
CA PRO A 252 -14.74 -8.46 -2.74
C PRO A 252 -15.06 -7.27 -1.81
N LEU A 253 -14.03 -6.62 -1.24
CA LEU A 253 -14.23 -5.38 -0.48
C LEU A 253 -14.56 -4.19 -1.39
N HIS A 254 -14.01 -4.12 -2.60
CA HIS A 254 -14.42 -3.11 -3.59
C HIS A 254 -15.89 -3.24 -3.90
N LEU A 255 -16.38 -4.46 -4.21
CA LEU A 255 -17.79 -4.71 -4.51
C LEU A 255 -18.71 -4.29 -3.36
N LYS A 256 -18.31 -4.55 -2.10
CA LYS A 256 -19.10 -4.15 -0.92
C LYS A 256 -19.19 -2.62 -0.78
N LEU A 257 -18.16 -1.90 -1.17
CA LEU A 257 -18.08 -0.44 -1.01
C LEU A 257 -18.51 0.32 -2.27
N LEU A 258 -18.61 -0.35 -3.41
CA LEU A 258 -18.90 0.27 -4.70
C LEU A 258 -20.26 0.95 -4.64
N SER A 259 -20.30 2.23 -5.00
CA SER A 259 -21.52 3.01 -4.91
C SER A 259 -22.42 2.77 -6.13
N ASP A 260 -23.66 2.37 -5.89
CA ASP A 260 -24.66 2.19 -6.96
C ASP A 260 -25.16 3.52 -7.57
N SER A 261 -25.02 4.64 -6.83
CA SER A 261 -25.59 5.94 -7.20
C SER A 261 -24.58 6.96 -7.73
N ASP A 262 -23.30 6.84 -7.36
CA ASP A 262 -22.29 7.90 -7.57
C ASP A 262 -21.29 7.57 -8.68
N CYS A 263 -21.32 6.36 -9.24
CA CYS A 263 -20.53 6.00 -10.41
C CYS A 263 -21.34 5.16 -11.39
N SER A 264 -21.13 5.38 -12.69
CA SER A 264 -21.76 4.61 -13.76
C SER A 264 -20.92 3.36 -14.03
N VAL A 265 -21.16 2.31 -13.25
CA VAL A 265 -20.43 1.03 -13.34
C VAL A 265 -21.39 -0.12 -13.65
N SER A 266 -20.88 -1.15 -14.31
CA SER A 266 -21.61 -2.40 -14.54
C SER A 266 -20.79 -3.58 -14.02
N VAL A 267 -21.33 -4.31 -13.05
CA VAL A 267 -20.68 -5.49 -12.48
C VAL A 267 -20.99 -6.72 -13.34
N LEU A 268 -19.95 -7.45 -13.74
CA LEU A 268 -20.03 -8.70 -14.49
C LEU A 268 -19.89 -9.86 -13.51
N GLU A 269 -20.95 -10.19 -12.78
CA GLU A 269 -20.91 -11.16 -11.67
C GLU A 269 -20.32 -12.52 -12.07
N ASP A 270 -20.57 -12.98 -13.30
CA ASP A 270 -20.08 -14.27 -13.79
C ASP A 270 -18.63 -14.23 -14.31
N PHE A 271 -18.03 -13.05 -14.47
CA PHE A 271 -16.66 -12.91 -14.97
C PHE A 271 -15.69 -12.74 -13.80
N LYS A 272 -15.02 -13.84 -13.42
CA LYS A 272 -14.20 -13.91 -12.20
C LYS A 272 -12.81 -14.47 -12.41
N TYR A 273 -11.83 -13.92 -11.69
CA TYR A 273 -10.49 -14.48 -11.55
C TYR A 273 -10.28 -14.95 -10.11
N ASN A 274 -9.78 -16.17 -9.93
CA ASN A 274 -9.39 -16.68 -8.62
C ASN A 274 -8.09 -16.03 -8.15
N SER A 275 -8.04 -15.65 -6.88
CA SER A 275 -6.85 -14.99 -6.30
C SER A 275 -6.72 -15.30 -4.80
N ILE A 276 -5.55 -15.03 -4.22
CA ILE A 276 -5.33 -15.18 -2.77
C ILE A 276 -6.20 -14.23 -1.93
N ASP A 277 -6.70 -13.14 -2.54
CA ASP A 277 -7.60 -12.16 -1.91
C ASP A 277 -9.10 -12.49 -2.08
N GLY A 278 -9.40 -13.67 -2.63
CA GLY A 278 -10.74 -14.11 -3.02
C GLY A 278 -11.00 -13.95 -4.53
N GLU A 279 -12.25 -14.15 -4.94
CA GLU A 279 -12.66 -13.95 -6.33
C GLU A 279 -12.60 -12.47 -6.71
N LEU A 280 -11.91 -12.16 -7.81
CA LEU A 280 -11.88 -10.83 -8.41
C LEU A 280 -12.96 -10.77 -9.50
N VAL A 281 -13.90 -9.84 -9.39
CA VAL A 281 -15.06 -9.76 -10.28
C VAL A 281 -14.88 -8.63 -11.30
N GLY A 282 -15.24 -8.87 -12.56
CA GLY A 282 -15.21 -7.84 -13.59
C GLY A 282 -16.16 -6.69 -13.28
N VAL A 283 -15.68 -5.46 -13.38
CA VAL A 283 -16.48 -4.24 -13.27
C VAL A 283 -16.08 -3.31 -14.41
N VAL A 284 -17.09 -2.90 -15.17
CA VAL A 284 -16.95 -2.01 -16.34
C VAL A 284 -17.26 -0.58 -15.91
N GLY A 285 -16.34 0.34 -16.14
CA GLY A 285 -16.52 1.76 -15.85
C GLY A 285 -15.20 2.54 -15.78
N ASP A 286 -15.27 3.84 -16.05
CA ASP A 286 -14.09 4.72 -16.17
C ASP A 286 -13.66 5.32 -14.83
N SER A 287 -14.51 5.25 -13.81
CA SER A 287 -14.21 5.64 -12.43
C SER A 287 -15.08 4.86 -11.45
N TRP A 288 -14.55 4.58 -10.27
CA TRP A 288 -15.27 3.91 -9.18
C TRP A 288 -15.35 4.82 -7.98
N VAL A 289 -16.52 4.88 -7.35
CA VAL A 289 -16.71 5.54 -6.05
C VAL A 289 -16.94 4.47 -4.99
N LEU A 290 -16.02 4.38 -4.04
CA LEU A 290 -16.10 3.48 -2.89
C LEU A 290 -16.56 4.25 -1.65
N LYS A 291 -17.72 3.89 -1.10
CA LYS A 291 -18.30 4.49 0.10
C LYS A 291 -18.16 3.57 1.29
N SER A 292 -17.53 4.07 2.34
CA SER A 292 -17.49 3.40 3.64
C SER A 292 -18.62 3.91 4.54
N ASP A 293 -19.13 3.07 5.42
CA ASP A 293 -20.08 3.51 6.44
C ASP A 293 -19.45 4.60 7.32
N PRO A 294 -20.15 5.72 7.57
CA PRO A 294 -19.66 6.75 8.48
C PRO A 294 -19.42 6.18 9.87
N VAL A 295 -18.34 6.62 10.52
CA VAL A 295 -18.10 6.37 11.94
C VAL A 295 -17.87 7.67 12.66
N SER A 296 -18.32 7.73 13.91
CA SER A 296 -17.91 8.77 14.84
C SER A 296 -16.82 8.21 15.74
N VAL A 297 -15.58 8.63 15.51
CA VAL A 297 -14.49 8.31 16.43
C VAL A 297 -14.69 9.11 17.73
N THR A 298 -14.70 8.41 18.86
CA THR A 298 -14.87 8.98 20.21
C THR A 298 -13.77 8.52 21.15
N TRP A 299 -13.62 9.17 22.30
CA TRP A 299 -12.61 8.83 23.32
C TRP A 299 -12.97 7.57 24.12
N HIS A 300 -14.27 7.35 24.30
CA HIS A 300 -14.82 6.40 25.26
C HIS A 300 -15.50 5.22 24.59
N SER A 301 -15.80 4.19 25.38
CA SER A 301 -16.58 3.05 24.93
C SER A 301 -17.95 3.47 24.38
N ILE A 302 -18.40 2.81 23.30
CA ILE A 302 -19.66 3.16 22.62
C ILE A 302 -20.89 2.86 23.50
N ARG A 303 -20.80 1.83 24.37
CA ARG A 303 -21.90 1.40 25.24
C ARG A 303 -21.81 1.94 26.67
N GLY A 304 -20.72 2.62 27.02
CA GLY A 304 -20.42 2.94 28.41
C GLY A 304 -19.99 1.72 29.23
N ILE A 305 -19.80 1.95 30.52
CA ILE A 305 -19.44 0.95 31.54
C ILE A 305 -20.65 0.79 32.47
N GLU A 306 -20.95 -0.44 32.88
CA GLU A 306 -22.02 -0.73 33.84
C GLU A 306 -21.65 -0.21 35.23
N GLU A 307 -22.55 0.55 35.87
CA GLU A 307 -22.31 1.20 37.17
C GLU A 307 -21.92 0.22 38.28
N ASP A 308 -22.50 -0.97 38.29
CA ASP A 308 -22.19 -2.03 39.27
C ASP A 308 -20.72 -2.48 39.20
N SER A 309 -20.06 -2.29 38.05
CA SER A 309 -18.64 -2.61 37.85
C SER A 309 -17.68 -1.50 38.30
N TYR A 310 -18.19 -0.30 38.63
CA TYR A 310 -17.33 0.87 38.89
C TYR A 310 -16.37 0.64 40.05
N SER A 311 -16.85 0.07 41.16
CA SER A 311 -16.01 -0.15 42.34
C SER A 311 -14.83 -1.08 42.05
N GLU A 312 -15.03 -2.12 41.24
CA GLU A 312 -13.96 -3.04 40.86
C GLU A 312 -12.96 -2.37 39.92
N ILE A 313 -13.47 -1.66 38.91
CA ILE A 313 -12.65 -0.96 37.92
C ILE A 313 -11.82 0.14 38.58
N ILE A 314 -12.40 0.93 39.48
CA ILE A 314 -11.69 2.00 40.20
C ILE A 314 -10.56 1.40 41.05
N LYS A 315 -10.81 0.28 41.74
CA LYS A 315 -9.78 -0.40 42.53
C LYS A 315 -8.61 -0.89 41.67
N ALA A 316 -8.89 -1.46 40.50
CA ALA A 316 -7.86 -1.88 39.54
C ALA A 316 -7.10 -0.67 38.97
N LEU A 317 -7.83 0.39 38.59
CA LEU A 317 -7.28 1.64 38.06
C LEU A 317 -6.30 2.29 39.05
N ILE A 318 -6.65 2.39 40.33
CA ILE A 318 -5.76 2.95 41.36
C ILE A 318 -4.46 2.16 41.41
N LYS A 319 -4.55 0.82 41.50
CA LYS A 319 -3.39 -0.06 41.55
C LYS A 319 -2.48 0.11 40.33
N ASP A 320 -3.06 0.16 39.14
CA ASP A 320 -2.30 0.29 37.90
C ASP A 320 -1.65 1.68 37.76
N VAL A 321 -2.31 2.74 38.27
CA VAL A 321 -1.75 4.09 38.30
C VAL A 321 -0.63 4.23 39.31
N GLU A 322 -0.76 3.62 40.50
CA GLU A 322 0.30 3.58 41.52
C GLU A 322 1.56 2.87 41.03
N ALA A 323 1.41 1.93 40.09
CA ALA A 323 2.53 1.22 39.46
C ALA A 323 3.21 2.00 38.32
N LEU A 324 2.71 3.19 37.93
CA LEU A 324 3.33 3.99 36.88
C LEU A 324 4.61 4.65 37.37
N ASP A 325 5.75 4.18 36.86
CA ASP A 325 7.06 4.77 37.13
C ASP A 325 7.86 4.92 35.84
N ALA A 326 8.08 6.17 35.41
CA ALA A 326 8.84 6.48 34.20
C ALA A 326 10.33 6.11 34.34
N SER A 327 10.87 6.11 35.55
CA SER A 327 12.28 5.77 35.81
C SER A 327 12.55 4.27 35.77
N ALA A 328 11.50 3.44 35.95
CA ALA A 328 11.58 2.00 35.87
C ALA A 328 11.52 1.44 34.44
N ILE A 329 11.30 2.28 33.41
CA ILE A 329 11.25 1.84 32.02
C ILE A 329 12.66 1.49 31.53
N SER A 330 12.92 0.20 31.32
CA SER A 330 14.23 -0.32 30.91
C SER A 330 14.42 -0.43 29.39
N THR A 331 13.35 -0.44 28.61
CA THR A 331 13.43 -0.52 27.15
C THR A 331 13.77 0.84 26.54
N SER A 332 14.56 0.82 25.46
CA SER A 332 14.79 1.98 24.60
C SER A 332 14.15 1.83 23.22
N SER A 333 13.46 0.70 22.98
CA SER A 333 12.76 0.47 21.72
C SER A 333 11.52 1.35 21.64
N SER A 334 11.40 2.09 20.54
CA SER A 334 10.24 2.93 20.25
C SER A 334 8.91 2.15 20.33
N TYR A 335 8.89 0.88 19.89
CA TYR A 335 7.68 0.04 19.94
C TYR A 335 7.20 -0.23 21.37
N PHE A 336 8.04 -0.90 22.17
CA PHE A 336 7.66 -1.30 23.53
C PHE A 336 7.45 -0.08 24.42
N TYR A 337 8.27 0.97 24.24
CA TYR A 337 8.13 2.22 24.97
C TYR A 337 6.78 2.90 24.67
N ALA A 338 6.37 2.96 23.41
CA ALA A 338 5.09 3.54 23.01
C ALA A 338 3.89 2.75 23.56
N LYS A 339 3.99 1.42 23.67
CA LYS A 339 2.92 0.59 24.27
C LYS A 339 2.71 0.89 25.75
N LEU A 340 3.77 1.22 26.49
CA LEU A 340 3.67 1.67 27.89
C LEU A 340 2.98 3.04 27.99
N ILE A 341 3.34 3.97 27.10
CA ILE A 341 2.67 5.27 26.97
C ILE A 341 1.18 5.09 26.69
N ALA A 342 0.84 4.25 25.71
CA ALA A 342 -0.55 4.01 25.32
C ALA A 342 -1.36 3.35 26.44
N ARG A 343 -0.76 2.43 27.21
CA ARG A 343 -1.41 1.85 28.40
C ARG A 343 -1.77 2.94 29.41
N ALA A 344 -0.81 3.79 29.78
CA ALA A 344 -1.07 4.89 30.73
C ALA A 344 -2.13 5.87 30.20
N ALA A 345 -2.10 6.19 28.91
CA ALA A 345 -3.11 7.02 28.27
C ALA A 345 -4.52 6.40 28.35
N ARG A 346 -4.64 5.07 28.19
CA ARG A 346 -5.93 4.38 28.34
C ARG A 346 -6.46 4.47 29.77
N LEU A 347 -5.61 4.42 30.79
CA LEU A 347 -6.03 4.60 32.19
C LEU A 347 -6.69 5.96 32.42
N ALA A 348 -6.23 7.03 31.75
CA ALA A 348 -6.86 8.34 31.86
C ALA A 348 -8.29 8.33 31.27
N LEU A 349 -8.51 7.63 30.16
CA LEU A 349 -9.84 7.53 29.57
C LEU A 349 -10.78 6.65 30.41
N ILE A 350 -10.26 5.57 31.02
CA ILE A 350 -11.03 4.75 31.97
C ILE A 350 -11.43 5.59 33.19
N ALA A 351 -10.50 6.38 33.75
CA ALA A 351 -10.78 7.29 34.86
C ALA A 351 -11.90 8.29 34.54
N GLU A 352 -11.95 8.80 33.31
CA GLU A 352 -13.06 9.64 32.83
C GLU A 352 -14.38 8.86 32.73
N GLU A 353 -14.37 7.65 32.17
CA GLU A 353 -15.59 6.83 31.99
C GLU A 353 -16.23 6.44 33.34
N VAL A 354 -15.43 6.17 34.38
CA VAL A 354 -15.94 5.82 35.72
C VAL A 354 -16.04 7.02 36.69
N GLY A 355 -15.72 8.23 36.22
CA GLY A 355 -15.80 9.45 37.03
C GLY A 355 -14.76 9.57 38.17
N TYR A 356 -13.69 8.77 38.17
CA TYR A 356 -12.65 8.78 39.21
C TYR A 356 -11.42 9.58 38.77
N LEU A 357 -11.55 10.91 38.75
CA LEU A 357 -10.56 11.81 38.14
C LEU A 357 -9.30 12.05 39.00
N ASP A 358 -9.28 11.59 40.25
CA ASP A 358 -8.17 11.82 41.21
C ASP A 358 -6.84 11.23 40.75
N VAL A 359 -6.87 10.21 39.88
CA VAL A 359 -5.67 9.59 39.30
C VAL A 359 -5.07 10.35 38.11
N ILE A 360 -5.82 11.27 37.50
CA ILE A 360 -5.40 12.00 36.29
C ILE A 360 -4.09 12.79 36.47
N PRO A 361 -3.82 13.47 37.60
CA PRO A 361 -2.53 14.15 37.81
C PRO A 361 -1.32 13.21 37.72
N ALA A 362 -1.40 12.00 38.30
CA ALA A 362 -0.31 11.02 38.27
C ALA A 362 -0.09 10.50 36.84
N ILE A 363 -1.17 10.15 36.13
CA ILE A 363 -1.11 9.68 34.74
C ILE A 363 -0.53 10.78 33.83
N ARG A 364 -1.00 12.02 33.97
CA ARG A 364 -0.50 13.17 33.20
C ARG A 364 0.99 13.41 33.44
N LYS A 365 1.47 13.26 34.68
CA LYS A 365 2.90 13.37 34.99
C LYS A 365 3.68 12.28 34.26
N PHE A 366 3.26 11.02 34.39
CA PHE A 366 3.90 9.89 33.71
C PHE A 366 3.96 10.09 32.18
N LEU A 367 2.85 10.50 31.55
CA LEU A 367 2.81 10.76 30.11
C LEU A 367 3.75 11.90 29.70
N LYS A 368 3.85 12.99 30.47
CA LYS A 368 4.81 14.06 30.18
C LYS A 368 6.24 13.56 30.25
N ASP A 369 6.59 12.89 31.34
CA ASP A 369 7.96 12.43 31.60
C ASP A 369 8.42 11.40 30.56
N THR A 370 7.49 10.63 29.99
CA THR A 370 7.78 9.60 28.99
C THR A 370 7.71 10.11 27.55
N ILE A 371 6.83 11.06 27.22
CA ILE A 371 6.67 11.57 25.84
C ILE A 371 7.63 12.71 25.54
N GLN A 372 7.80 13.67 26.47
CA GLN A 372 8.59 14.88 26.19
C GLN A 372 10.02 14.59 25.74
N PRO A 373 10.76 13.63 26.35
CA PRO A 373 12.13 13.35 25.92
C PRO A 373 12.25 12.89 24.47
N TRP A 374 11.24 12.18 23.95
CA TRP A 374 11.19 11.78 22.54
C TRP A 374 10.91 12.96 21.62
N LEU A 375 10.00 13.86 22.01
CA LEU A 375 9.65 15.05 21.20
C LEU A 375 10.74 16.13 21.21
N GLU A 376 11.53 16.19 22.28
CA GLU A 376 12.64 17.15 22.43
C GLU A 376 13.99 16.57 21.97
N GLY A 377 14.07 15.27 21.69
CA GLY A 377 15.32 14.59 21.33
C GLY A 377 16.30 14.46 22.50
N THR A 378 15.82 14.54 23.73
CA THR A 378 16.63 14.44 24.96
C THR A 378 16.64 13.03 25.56
N PHE A 379 15.85 12.09 25.00
CA PHE A 379 15.99 10.68 25.31
C PHE A 379 17.35 10.19 24.78
N GLY A 380 18.33 9.92 25.66
CA GLY A 380 19.71 9.69 25.22
C GLY A 380 19.90 8.39 24.43
N SER A 381 19.17 7.34 24.84
CA SER A 381 19.29 5.97 24.32
C SER A 381 18.65 5.76 22.95
N ASN A 382 17.64 6.57 22.59
CA ASN A 382 16.98 6.53 21.28
C ASN A 382 16.24 7.85 21.01
N GLY A 383 15.64 8.06 19.85
CA GLY A 383 14.86 9.28 19.60
C GLY A 383 14.47 9.41 18.14
N PHE A 384 13.57 10.35 17.84
CA PHE A 384 13.14 10.60 16.46
C PHE A 384 14.09 11.54 15.73
N LEU A 385 14.48 11.12 14.52
CA LEU A 385 15.27 11.86 13.57
C LEU A 385 14.47 11.96 12.26
N TYR A 386 14.89 12.85 11.37
CA TYR A 386 14.33 12.95 10.03
C TYR A 386 15.32 12.55 8.97
N ASP A 387 14.93 11.58 8.16
CA ASP A 387 15.66 11.19 6.97
C ASP A 387 15.26 12.06 5.78
N GLY A 388 16.24 12.81 5.26
CA GLY A 388 16.08 13.64 4.08
C GLY A 388 16.19 12.89 2.75
N LYS A 389 16.65 11.62 2.74
CA LYS A 389 16.86 10.83 1.51
C LYS A 389 15.58 10.20 0.96
N TRP A 390 14.71 9.71 1.84
CA TRP A 390 13.39 9.17 1.48
C TRP A 390 12.24 10.05 2.00
N GLY A 391 12.52 10.96 2.94
CA GLY A 391 11.56 11.92 3.45
C GLY A 391 10.61 11.30 4.47
N GLY A 392 11.08 11.16 5.71
CA GLY A 392 10.30 10.61 6.82
C GLY A 392 11.04 10.52 8.14
N ILE A 393 10.37 9.98 9.16
CA ILE A 393 10.93 9.86 10.51
C ILE A 393 11.64 8.51 10.67
N VAL A 394 12.84 8.51 11.23
CA VAL A 394 13.55 7.29 11.65
C VAL A 394 13.94 7.40 13.12
N THR A 395 14.26 6.29 13.76
CA THR A 395 14.81 6.32 15.12
C THR A 395 16.33 6.45 15.10
N LYS A 396 16.92 7.00 16.16
CA LYS A 396 18.39 7.09 16.32
C LYS A 396 19.06 5.73 16.26
N GLN A 397 18.47 4.70 16.87
CA GLN A 397 18.96 3.33 16.78
C GLN A 397 18.74 2.75 15.37
N GLY A 398 17.53 2.89 14.82
CA GLY A 398 17.20 2.39 13.48
C GLY A 398 18.07 3.02 12.38
N ALA A 399 18.49 4.28 12.54
CA ALA A 399 19.39 4.94 11.60
C ALA A 399 20.77 4.25 11.50
N MET A 400 21.17 3.52 12.53
CA MET A 400 22.49 2.86 12.65
C MET A 400 22.43 1.34 12.49
N ASP A 401 21.27 0.73 12.74
CA ASP A 401 21.03 -0.71 12.65
C ASP A 401 19.65 -0.99 12.04
N SER A 402 19.63 -1.68 10.89
CA SER A 402 18.40 -2.00 10.15
C SER A 402 17.49 -3.00 10.88
N GLY A 403 17.99 -3.72 11.89
CA GLY A 403 17.19 -4.59 12.75
C GLY A 403 16.65 -3.89 14.01
N ALA A 404 17.23 -2.75 14.38
CA ALA A 404 16.80 -2.01 15.56
C ALA A 404 15.39 -1.44 15.36
N ASP A 405 14.63 -1.41 16.45
CA ASP A 405 13.21 -1.01 16.42
C ASP A 405 12.41 -1.75 15.34
N PHE A 406 12.65 -3.06 15.18
CA PHE A 406 11.95 -3.90 14.19
C PHE A 406 12.07 -3.39 12.75
N GLY A 407 13.14 -2.65 12.45
CA GLY A 407 13.38 -2.05 11.14
C GLY A 407 12.70 -0.71 10.92
N PHE A 408 12.31 0.00 11.97
CA PHE A 408 11.84 1.38 11.88
C PHE A 408 12.84 2.28 11.11
N GLY A 409 14.14 2.05 11.28
CA GLY A 409 15.19 2.75 10.52
C GLY A 409 15.13 2.57 9.00
N VAL A 410 14.52 1.49 8.52
CA VAL A 410 14.29 1.17 7.11
C VAL A 410 12.80 1.21 6.74
N TYR A 411 12.05 2.06 7.45
CA TYR A 411 10.63 2.34 7.20
C TYR A 411 9.64 1.20 7.50
N ASN A 412 10.05 0.17 8.24
CA ASN A 412 9.11 -0.84 8.72
C ASN A 412 8.26 -0.28 9.86
N ASP A 413 6.98 -0.65 9.90
CA ASP A 413 6.14 -0.59 11.11
C ASP A 413 5.90 0.82 11.66
N HIS A 414 6.09 1.87 10.85
CA HIS A 414 5.92 3.26 11.27
C HIS A 414 4.53 3.53 11.86
N HIS A 415 3.47 3.07 11.20
CA HIS A 415 2.09 3.19 11.69
C HIS A 415 1.89 2.46 13.02
N TYR A 416 2.52 1.30 13.25
CA TYR A 416 2.43 0.60 14.53
C TYR A 416 3.06 1.41 15.66
N HIS A 417 4.32 1.83 15.49
CA HIS A 417 5.08 2.52 16.53
C HIS A 417 4.53 3.93 16.78
N LEU A 418 4.41 4.73 15.72
CA LEU A 418 3.95 6.11 15.80
C LEU A 418 2.48 6.18 16.20
N GLY A 419 1.65 5.19 15.84
CA GLY A 419 0.25 5.11 16.24
C GLY A 419 0.06 5.13 17.76
N TYR A 420 0.92 4.44 18.51
CA TYR A 420 0.90 4.45 19.97
C TYR A 420 1.39 5.77 20.58
N PHE A 421 2.45 6.36 20.03
CA PHE A 421 2.89 7.69 20.45
C PHE A 421 1.80 8.74 20.21
N VAL A 422 1.21 8.73 19.01
CA VAL A 422 0.13 9.64 18.62
C VAL A 422 -1.10 9.46 19.52
N TYR A 423 -1.43 8.23 19.90
CA TYR A 423 -2.50 7.97 20.89
C TYR A 423 -2.23 8.66 22.22
N GLY A 424 -1.06 8.41 22.81
CA GLY A 424 -0.67 8.99 24.09
C GLY A 424 -0.60 10.51 24.05
N ILE A 425 -0.07 11.08 22.96
CA ILE A 425 -0.01 12.52 22.73
C ILE A 425 -1.42 13.12 22.63
N ALA A 426 -2.35 12.47 21.93
CA ALA A 426 -3.72 12.95 21.77
C ALA A 426 -4.45 12.99 23.13
N VAL A 427 -4.34 11.93 23.94
CA VAL A 427 -4.91 11.89 25.30
C VAL A 427 -4.24 12.93 26.21
N LEU A 428 -2.90 13.05 26.17
CA LEU A 428 -2.20 14.04 26.98
C LEU A 428 -2.59 15.48 26.60
N ALA A 429 -2.74 15.78 25.30
CA ALA A 429 -3.19 17.07 24.82
C ALA A 429 -4.63 17.39 25.24
N LYS A 430 -5.51 16.37 25.33
CA LYS A 430 -6.88 16.51 25.85
C LYS A 430 -6.89 16.90 27.34
N ILE A 431 -6.11 16.21 28.18
CA ILE A 431 -6.07 16.46 29.64
C ILE A 431 -5.13 17.61 30.04
N ASP A 432 -4.27 18.07 29.14
CA ASP A 432 -3.38 19.23 29.31
C ASP A 432 -3.24 20.02 28.00
N ALA A 433 -4.20 20.91 27.76
CA ALA A 433 -4.26 21.71 26.54
C ALA A 433 -3.05 22.66 26.37
N ALA A 434 -2.42 23.11 27.46
CA ALA A 434 -1.24 23.97 27.38
C ALA A 434 -0.03 23.18 26.89
N TRP A 435 0.18 21.97 27.42
CA TRP A 435 1.18 21.04 26.93
C TRP A 435 0.92 20.68 25.46
N GLY A 436 -0.33 20.36 25.10
CA GLY A 436 -0.72 20.06 23.72
C GLY A 436 -0.35 21.19 22.77
N ARG A 437 -0.69 22.44 23.10
CA ARG A 437 -0.31 23.60 22.26
C ARG A 437 1.20 23.76 22.09
N LYS A 438 1.99 23.47 23.13
CA LYS A 438 3.47 23.55 23.08
C LYS A 438 4.07 22.55 22.09
N TYR A 439 3.64 21.28 22.13
CA TYR A 439 4.21 20.21 21.31
C TYR A 439 3.42 19.88 20.05
N ARG A 440 2.42 20.70 19.72
CA ARG A 440 1.61 20.55 18.52
C ARG A 440 2.47 20.31 17.26
N PRO A 441 3.53 21.09 16.96
CA PRO A 441 4.31 20.87 15.75
C PRO A 441 4.90 19.44 15.67
N GLN A 442 5.50 18.93 16.74
CA GLN A 442 6.10 17.60 16.79
C GLN A 442 5.05 16.50 16.70
N ALA A 443 3.90 16.68 17.36
CA ALA A 443 2.77 15.75 17.26
C ALA A 443 2.31 15.58 15.80
N TYR A 444 2.11 16.70 15.09
CA TYR A 444 1.72 16.67 13.68
C TYR A 444 2.81 16.10 12.78
N ALA A 445 4.10 16.29 13.11
CA ALA A 445 5.20 15.67 12.38
C ALA A 445 5.18 14.14 12.48
N LEU A 446 4.95 13.58 13.69
CA LEU A 446 4.81 12.13 13.88
C LEU A 446 3.58 11.58 13.14
N MET A 447 2.45 12.27 13.21
CA MET A 447 1.25 11.87 12.47
C MET A 447 1.47 11.94 10.96
N ALA A 448 2.07 13.02 10.45
CA ALA A 448 2.28 13.23 9.02
C ALA A 448 3.15 12.15 8.36
N ASP A 449 4.01 11.46 9.11
CA ASP A 449 4.83 10.40 8.52
C ASP A 449 3.99 9.25 7.92
N TYR A 450 2.87 8.89 8.53
CA TYR A 450 1.95 7.85 8.02
C TYR A 450 0.59 8.39 7.54
N MET A 451 0.22 9.63 7.91
CA MET A 451 -1.06 10.27 7.58
C MET A 451 -0.93 11.53 6.70
N ASN A 452 0.21 11.76 6.04
CA ASN A 452 0.30 12.88 5.10
C ASN A 452 -0.65 12.67 3.90
N LEU A 453 -1.49 13.66 3.63
CA LEU A 453 -2.45 13.66 2.52
C LEU A 453 -1.96 14.45 1.31
N SER A 454 -0.88 15.23 1.47
CA SER A 454 -0.35 16.08 0.41
C SER A 454 0.17 15.25 -0.76
N ARG A 455 -0.24 15.63 -1.97
CA ARG A 455 0.32 15.16 -3.25
C ARG A 455 1.48 16.03 -3.74
N ARG A 456 1.87 17.08 -3.00
CA ARG A 456 2.86 18.05 -3.46
C ARG A 456 4.28 17.50 -3.28
N ALA A 457 5.12 17.68 -4.30
CA ALA A 457 6.54 17.34 -4.27
C ALA A 457 7.36 18.10 -3.21
N ASN A 458 6.84 19.20 -2.64
CA ASN A 458 7.49 19.92 -1.54
C ASN A 458 7.01 19.50 -0.14
N SER A 459 6.33 18.36 -0.04
CA SER A 459 6.01 17.73 1.25
C SER A 459 7.28 17.21 1.92
N ASN A 460 7.33 17.13 3.24
CA ASN A 460 8.43 16.44 3.94
C ASN A 460 8.19 14.93 4.07
N TYR A 461 6.95 14.48 3.85
CA TYR A 461 6.51 13.11 4.11
C TYR A 461 5.80 12.53 2.89
N ALA A 462 5.96 11.24 2.67
CA ALA A 462 5.27 10.52 1.59
C ALA A 462 3.75 10.51 1.83
N ARG A 463 2.95 10.53 0.76
CA ARG A 463 1.49 10.49 0.88
C ARG A 463 1.06 9.12 1.41
N LEU A 464 0.36 9.10 2.55
CA LEU A 464 -0.20 7.91 3.20
C LEU A 464 0.75 6.72 3.16
N ARG A 465 1.99 6.91 3.63
CA ARG A 465 3.14 6.01 3.49
C ARG A 465 2.78 4.53 3.56
N ASN A 466 2.04 4.13 4.60
CA ASN A 466 1.71 2.74 4.87
C ASN A 466 0.43 2.27 4.18
N PHE A 467 -0.50 3.14 3.76
CA PHE A 467 -1.81 2.72 3.27
C PHE A 467 -1.80 2.40 1.77
N ASP A 468 -2.25 1.19 1.41
CA ASP A 468 -2.44 0.77 0.02
C ASP A 468 -3.88 1.06 -0.41
N PHE A 469 -4.03 1.99 -1.36
CA PHE A 469 -5.34 2.42 -1.84
C PHE A 469 -6.11 1.31 -2.54
N TRP A 470 -5.45 0.33 -3.16
CA TRP A 470 -6.11 -0.76 -3.87
C TRP A 470 -6.48 -1.93 -2.94
N LYS A 471 -5.66 -2.22 -1.93
CA LYS A 471 -5.97 -3.27 -0.93
C LYS A 471 -6.89 -2.79 0.17
N LEU A 472 -6.97 -1.47 0.37
CA LEU A 472 -7.71 -0.82 1.44
C LEU A 472 -7.23 -1.24 2.84
N HIS A 473 -5.93 -1.46 2.98
CA HIS A 473 -5.25 -1.67 4.26
C HIS A 473 -3.80 -1.22 4.20
N SER A 474 -3.12 -1.25 5.35
CA SER A 474 -1.72 -0.85 5.45
C SER A 474 -0.75 -1.97 5.07
N TRP A 475 0.47 -1.59 4.68
CA TRP A 475 1.65 -2.44 4.61
C TRP A 475 2.66 -2.06 5.69
N ALA A 476 3.23 -3.09 6.30
CA ALA A 476 4.17 -2.99 7.41
C ALA A 476 5.60 -2.80 6.92
N GLY A 477 6.04 -3.64 5.98
CA GLY A 477 7.39 -3.59 5.43
C GLY A 477 7.68 -2.33 4.58
N GLY A 478 8.76 -1.63 4.93
CA GLY A 478 9.30 -0.47 4.23
C GLY A 478 10.27 -0.86 3.12
N LEU A 479 11.51 -0.36 3.20
CA LEU A 479 12.60 -0.58 2.23
C LEU A 479 13.23 -1.99 2.33
N THR A 480 12.38 -2.99 2.56
CA THR A 480 12.72 -4.41 2.61
C THR A 480 12.16 -5.09 1.36
N GLU A 481 12.93 -5.98 0.77
CA GLU A 481 12.50 -6.79 -0.37
C GLU A 481 11.81 -8.07 0.13
N PHE A 482 10.69 -8.45 -0.49
CA PHE A 482 9.94 -9.66 -0.13
C PHE A 482 9.62 -10.48 -1.38
N ALA A 483 9.92 -11.78 -1.35
CA ALA A 483 9.61 -12.69 -2.44
C ALA A 483 8.10 -12.94 -2.61
N ASP A 484 7.35 -12.86 -1.51
CA ASP A 484 5.90 -13.14 -1.49
C ASP A 484 5.05 -11.84 -1.49
N GLY A 485 5.66 -10.72 -1.86
CA GLY A 485 5.04 -9.39 -1.82
C GLY A 485 5.03 -8.75 -0.43
N ARG A 486 4.42 -7.57 -0.33
CA ARG A 486 4.32 -6.80 0.92
C ARG A 486 3.56 -7.58 2.00
N ASN A 487 3.83 -7.29 3.27
CA ASN A 487 3.20 -7.96 4.42
C ASN A 487 2.56 -6.97 5.41
N GLN A 488 1.59 -7.47 6.18
CA GLN A 488 0.89 -6.77 7.24
C GLN A 488 0.36 -7.82 8.23
N GLU A 489 0.96 -7.89 9.42
CA GLU A 489 0.57 -8.85 10.46
C GLU A 489 -0.49 -8.23 11.40
N SER A 490 -0.11 -7.16 12.11
CA SER A 490 -0.91 -6.56 13.16
C SER A 490 -1.93 -5.55 12.61
N THR A 491 -3.02 -6.06 12.05
CA THR A 491 -4.13 -5.22 11.54
C THR A 491 -4.75 -4.32 12.62
N SER A 492 -4.79 -4.79 13.87
CA SER A 492 -5.28 -4.02 15.02
C SER A 492 -4.38 -2.82 15.35
N GLU A 493 -3.06 -2.92 15.17
CA GLU A 493 -2.15 -1.79 15.37
C GLU A 493 -2.23 -0.77 14.24
N ALA A 494 -2.48 -1.20 13.00
CA ALA A 494 -2.82 -0.28 11.92
C ALA A 494 -4.13 0.47 12.21
N VAL A 495 -5.17 -0.23 12.65
CA VAL A 495 -6.45 0.39 13.09
C VAL A 495 -6.21 1.37 14.24
N ASN A 496 -5.37 1.01 15.22
CA ASN A 496 -4.98 1.91 16.30
C ASN A 496 -4.31 3.17 15.76
N ALA A 497 -3.41 3.09 14.78
CA ALA A 497 -2.76 4.25 14.20
C ALA A 497 -3.76 5.28 13.63
N TYR A 498 -4.73 4.81 12.84
CA TYR A 498 -5.75 5.69 12.25
C TYR A 498 -6.74 6.22 13.30
N TYR A 499 -7.10 5.41 14.30
CA TYR A 499 -7.88 5.87 15.46
C TYR A 499 -7.15 6.97 16.22
N SER A 500 -5.85 6.81 16.47
CA SER A 500 -5.02 7.80 17.15
C SER A 500 -4.91 9.10 16.36
N ALA A 501 -4.79 9.04 15.03
CA ALA A 501 -4.79 10.22 14.18
C ALA A 501 -6.13 10.99 14.24
N ALA A 502 -7.25 10.26 14.25
CA ALA A 502 -8.58 10.85 14.44
C ALA A 502 -8.73 11.52 15.82
N LEU A 503 -8.30 10.85 16.90
CA LEU A 503 -8.26 11.44 18.24
C LEU A 503 -7.36 12.66 18.33
N MET A 504 -6.23 12.68 17.61
CA MET A 504 -5.38 13.87 17.50
C MET A 504 -6.16 15.05 16.90
N GLY A 505 -6.96 14.82 15.85
CA GLY A 505 -7.86 15.81 15.27
C GLY A 505 -8.81 16.41 16.30
N LEU A 506 -9.47 15.55 17.10
CA LEU A 506 -10.36 15.96 18.19
C LEU A 506 -9.64 16.79 19.27
N ALA A 507 -8.47 16.33 19.73
CA ALA A 507 -7.71 17.00 20.80
C ALA A 507 -7.26 18.42 20.42
N TYR A 508 -6.98 18.66 19.14
CA TYR A 508 -6.53 19.96 18.65
C TYR A 508 -7.65 20.81 18.02
N GLY A 509 -8.90 20.36 18.08
CA GLY A 509 -10.06 21.09 17.57
C GLY A 509 -10.05 21.24 16.04
N ILE A 510 -9.46 20.29 15.32
CA ILE A 510 -9.58 20.22 13.85
C ILE A 510 -10.82 19.37 13.53
N ALA A 511 -11.70 19.90 12.67
CA ALA A 511 -12.97 19.26 12.33
C ALA A 511 -12.81 17.79 11.88
N THR A 512 -13.77 16.96 12.30
CA THR A 512 -13.96 15.52 12.09
C THR A 512 -14.20 15.10 10.64
N SER A 513 -13.86 15.94 9.65
CA SER A 513 -13.89 15.62 8.23
C SER A 513 -12.54 15.15 7.70
N PHE A 514 -11.64 14.72 8.59
CA PHE A 514 -10.31 14.25 8.22
C PHE A 514 -10.41 12.86 7.58
N PRO A 515 -9.66 12.57 6.49
CA PRO A 515 -9.55 11.22 5.95
C PRO A 515 -9.10 10.13 6.95
N SER A 516 -8.63 10.49 8.16
CA SER A 516 -8.32 9.53 9.23
C SER A 516 -9.51 8.65 9.61
N ASP A 517 -10.71 9.21 9.70
CA ASP A 517 -11.91 8.48 10.15
C ASP A 517 -12.33 7.48 9.08
N GLN A 518 -12.21 7.89 7.81
CA GLN A 518 -12.41 7.03 6.67
C GLN A 518 -11.34 5.93 6.59
N LEU A 519 -10.05 6.24 6.76
CA LEU A 519 -8.98 5.23 6.78
C LEU A 519 -9.17 4.25 7.93
N TYR A 520 -9.57 4.72 9.12
CA TYR A 520 -9.95 3.88 10.24
C TYR A 520 -11.10 2.93 9.87
N GLN A 521 -12.15 3.41 9.18
CA GLN A 521 -13.24 2.54 8.70
C GLN A 521 -12.83 1.56 7.63
N LEU A 522 -12.00 1.97 6.66
CA LEU A 522 -11.50 1.08 5.62
C LEU A 522 -10.65 -0.04 6.24
N SER A 523 -9.70 0.31 7.13
CA SER A 523 -8.87 -0.67 7.85
C SER A 523 -9.71 -1.61 8.72
N LYS A 524 -10.69 -1.08 9.46
CA LYS A 524 -11.61 -1.89 10.29
C LYS A 524 -12.45 -2.84 9.43
N SER A 525 -12.99 -2.37 8.32
CA SER A 525 -13.80 -3.17 7.39
C SER A 525 -12.99 -4.32 6.79
N ARG A 526 -11.71 -4.08 6.47
CA ARG A 526 -10.80 -5.13 6.01
C ARG A 526 -10.50 -6.15 7.12
N GLN A 527 -10.22 -5.70 8.34
CA GLN A 527 -9.97 -6.59 9.48
C GLN A 527 -11.17 -7.52 9.76
N GLN A 528 -12.39 -6.99 9.75
CA GLN A 528 -13.61 -7.79 9.96
C GLN A 528 -13.80 -8.89 8.90
N LYS A 529 -13.37 -8.63 7.65
CA LYS A 529 -13.38 -9.65 6.59
C LYS A 529 -12.31 -10.73 6.83
N LEU A 530 -11.12 -10.35 7.30
CA LEU A 530 -10.03 -11.29 7.57
C LEU A 530 -10.29 -12.17 8.81
N GLY A 531 -11.03 -11.67 9.81
CA GLY A 531 -11.43 -12.44 10.99
C GLY A 531 -12.72 -13.26 10.83
N GLY A 532 -13.35 -13.20 9.65
CA GLY A 532 -14.56 -13.96 9.29
C GLY A 532 -14.32 -15.11 8.32
N MET A 533 -13.06 -15.39 7.98
CA MET A 533 -12.58 -16.63 7.35
C MET A 533 -11.94 -17.51 8.42
#